data_AF-A0A268U9E7-F1
#
_entry.id   AF-A0A268U9E7-F1
#
_cell.length_a   1.000
_cell.length_b   1.000
_cell.length_c   1.000
_cell.angle_alpha   90.00
_cell.angle_beta   90.00
_cell.angle_gamma   90.00
#
_symmetry.space_group_name_H-M   'P 1'
#
loop_
_entity.id
_entity.type
_entity.pdbx_description
1 polymer ?
#
loop_
_entity_poly.entity_id
_entity_poly.type
_entity_poly.pdbx_seq_one_letter_code
_entity_poly.pdbx_strand_id
1 'polypeptide(L)'
;MNLEKELSKAIAKNLNKTIAILSKEQSKMVKEELDISLNKIKKMSRVKKATPYNLQASIITLDSPLSIKHFKKSNHKQGKKIIGVKLKLNKNTQVLLKGHFIARNKDRGGEFVAIRENSKEGKNANFNYKASAKTYPSYSGYTKLLYPLSKKSILQVAKSKSEALHKRAKEIFSKELEL
;
A
#
# COMPACT_ATOMS: atom_id res chain seq x y z
N MET A 1 26.91 23.28 31.59
CA MET A 1 26.44 22.37 30.51
C MET A 1 25.46 21.41 31.16
N ASN A 2 24.19 21.33 30.72
CA ASN A 2 23.20 20.47 31.39
C ASN A 2 23.25 19.07 30.75
N LEU A 3 23.81 18.10 31.49
CA LEU A 3 24.01 16.71 31.08
C LEU A 3 22.71 16.07 30.55
N GLU A 4 21.57 16.36 31.18
CA GLU A 4 20.27 15.81 30.79
C GLU A 4 19.85 16.26 29.39
N LYS A 5 20.15 17.52 29.06
CA LYS A 5 19.82 18.11 27.75
C LYS A 5 20.67 17.50 26.64
N GLU A 6 21.91 17.14 26.92
CA GLU A 6 22.81 16.50 25.97
C GLU A 6 22.47 15.03 25.77
N LEU A 7 22.18 14.32 26.86
CA LEU A 7 21.70 12.96 26.82
C LEU A 7 20.40 12.85 26.01
N SER A 8 19.44 13.75 26.25
CA SER A 8 18.17 13.79 25.52
C SER A 8 18.36 14.06 24.03
N LYS A 9 19.32 14.92 23.64
CA LYS A 9 19.67 15.16 22.24
C LYS A 9 20.28 13.92 21.58
N ALA A 10 21.19 13.23 22.28
CA ALA A 10 21.83 12.01 21.78
C ALA A 10 20.79 10.89 21.57
N ILE A 11 19.93 10.67 22.57
CA ILE A 11 18.84 9.68 22.48
C ILE A 11 17.89 10.02 21.32
N ALA A 12 17.45 11.27 21.20
CA ALA A 12 16.55 11.69 20.11
C ALA A 12 17.20 11.48 18.73
N LYS A 13 18.51 11.75 18.58
CA LYS A 13 19.26 11.50 17.34
C LYS A 13 19.26 10.02 16.98
N ASN A 14 19.56 9.14 17.94
CA ASN A 14 19.64 7.70 17.72
C ASN A 14 18.27 7.05 17.48
N LEU A 15 17.23 7.51 18.17
CA LEU A 15 15.83 7.15 17.87
C LEU A 15 15.46 7.52 16.42
N ASN A 16 15.85 8.73 15.98
CA ASN A 16 15.56 9.21 14.64
C ASN A 16 16.30 8.44 13.53
N LYS A 17 17.53 7.97 13.78
CA LYS A 17 18.22 7.05 12.87
C LYS A 17 17.55 5.68 12.83
N THR A 18 17.25 5.12 14.00
CA THR A 18 16.60 3.81 14.15
C THR A 18 15.27 3.78 13.40
N ILE A 19 14.39 4.75 13.64
CA ILE A 19 13.07 4.80 12.99
C ILE A 19 13.17 5.00 11.47
N ALA A 20 14.22 5.68 10.98
CA ALA A 20 14.45 5.84 9.55
C ALA A 20 14.84 4.52 8.87
N ILE A 21 15.63 3.67 9.55
CA ILE A 21 15.96 2.33 9.08
C ILE A 21 14.72 1.44 9.09
N LEU A 22 13.99 1.40 10.20
CA LEU A 22 12.78 0.59 10.35
C LEU A 22 11.69 0.99 9.34
N SER A 23 11.51 2.28 9.07
CA SER A 23 10.57 2.78 8.06
C SER A 23 10.91 2.29 6.65
N LYS A 24 12.20 2.24 6.30
CA LYS A 24 12.67 1.69 5.02
C LYS A 24 12.43 0.18 4.95
N GLU A 25 12.72 -0.57 6.02
CA GLU A 25 12.49 -2.01 6.08
C GLU A 25 10.99 -2.36 5.98
N GLN A 26 10.14 -1.71 6.78
CA GLN A 26 8.69 -1.89 6.73
C GLN A 26 8.14 -1.61 5.33
N SER A 27 8.60 -0.54 4.67
CA SER A 27 8.19 -0.20 3.31
C SER A 27 8.58 -1.29 2.29
N LYS A 28 9.74 -1.94 2.45
CA LYS A 28 10.16 -3.08 1.62
C LYS A 28 9.26 -4.29 1.86
N MET A 29 8.99 -4.63 3.12
CA MET A 29 8.12 -5.76 3.47
C MET A 29 6.68 -5.56 2.95
N VAL A 30 6.14 -4.34 3.05
CA VAL A 30 4.82 -3.99 2.48
C VAL A 30 4.83 -4.07 0.96
N LYS A 31 5.91 -3.62 0.30
CA LYS A 31 6.07 -3.77 -1.16
C LYS A 31 6.11 -5.25 -1.57
N GLU A 32 6.80 -6.09 -0.84
CA GLU A 32 6.88 -7.53 -1.15
C GLU A 32 5.51 -8.21 -1.05
N GLU A 33 4.70 -7.79 -0.07
CA GLU A 33 3.36 -8.33 0.12
C GLU A 33 2.38 -7.84 -0.97
N LEU A 34 2.39 -6.53 -1.29
CA LEU A 34 1.35 -5.89 -2.09
C LEU A 34 1.78 -5.52 -3.53
N ASP A 35 3.07 -5.65 -3.89
CA ASP A 35 3.67 -5.20 -5.17
C ASP A 35 3.31 -3.75 -5.57
N ILE A 36 3.23 -2.87 -4.57
CA ILE A 36 3.04 -1.42 -4.76
C ILE A 36 4.40 -0.71 -4.78
N SER A 37 4.49 0.39 -5.54
CA SER A 37 5.71 1.20 -5.56
C SER A 37 6.04 1.80 -4.19
N LEU A 38 7.34 1.83 -3.85
CA LEU A 38 7.81 2.41 -2.58
C LEU A 38 7.36 3.87 -2.40
N ASN A 39 7.31 4.65 -3.48
CA ASN A 39 6.87 6.04 -3.43
C ASN A 39 5.40 6.18 -3.00
N LYS A 40 4.53 5.25 -3.40
CA LYS A 40 3.13 5.25 -2.96
C LYS A 40 3.03 4.84 -1.49
N ILE A 41 3.77 3.82 -1.06
CA ILE A 41 3.83 3.39 0.35
C ILE A 41 4.28 4.56 1.24
N LYS A 42 5.35 5.25 0.86
CA LYS A 42 5.86 6.45 1.57
C LYS A 42 4.90 7.63 1.62
N LYS A 43 3.93 7.74 0.70
CA LYS A 43 2.88 8.76 0.79
C LYS A 43 1.77 8.36 1.77
N MET A 44 1.61 7.06 2.00
CA MET A 44 0.63 6.48 2.92
C MET A 44 1.19 6.25 4.32
N SER A 45 2.51 6.28 4.50
CA SER A 45 3.17 6.23 5.80
C SER A 45 3.95 7.52 6.09
N ARG A 46 3.96 7.95 7.35
CA ARG A 46 4.67 9.13 7.84
C ARG A 46 5.49 8.76 9.06
N VAL A 47 6.68 9.33 9.18
CA VAL A 47 7.54 9.15 10.35
C VAL A 47 7.40 10.38 11.24
N LYS A 48 6.94 10.17 12.49
CA LYS A 48 7.03 11.18 13.54
C LYS A 48 8.38 11.01 14.25
N LYS A 49 9.20 12.05 14.20
CA LYS A 49 10.55 12.07 14.78
C LYS A 49 10.49 12.33 16.29
N ALA A 50 11.46 11.77 17.01
CA ALA A 50 11.72 12.09 18.41
C ALA A 50 12.36 13.50 18.51
N THR A 51 12.05 14.20 19.59
CA THR A 51 12.66 15.48 19.96
C THR A 51 13.30 15.36 21.35
N PRO A 52 14.21 16.28 21.75
CA PRO A 52 14.79 16.24 23.09
C PRO A 52 13.77 16.33 24.22
N TYR A 53 12.57 16.87 23.96
CA TYR A 53 11.47 16.96 24.93
C TYR A 53 10.48 15.79 24.82
N ASN A 54 10.57 14.98 23.76
CA ASN A 54 9.71 13.83 23.52
C ASN A 54 10.52 12.73 22.83
N LEU A 55 11.05 11.82 23.64
CA LEU A 55 11.90 10.70 23.21
C LEU A 55 11.08 9.54 22.64
N GLN A 56 10.11 9.86 21.79
CA GLN A 56 9.26 8.91 21.09
C GLN A 56 9.31 9.17 19.59
N ALA A 57 9.65 8.14 18.82
CA ALA A 57 9.54 8.13 17.37
C ALA A 57 8.50 7.09 16.94
N SER A 58 7.71 7.37 15.91
CA SER A 58 6.67 6.44 15.44
C SER A 58 6.50 6.46 13.93
N ILE A 59 6.05 5.33 13.38
CA ILE A 59 5.61 5.22 11.98
C ILE A 59 4.09 5.18 11.99
N ILE A 60 3.47 6.19 11.37
CA ILE A 60 2.03 6.34 11.24
C ILE A 60 1.65 5.95 9.83
N THR A 61 0.74 4.99 9.68
CA THR A 61 0.23 4.56 8.37
C THR A 61 -1.24 4.93 8.24
N LEU A 62 -1.64 5.48 7.10
CA LEU A 62 -3.04 5.79 6.80
C LEU A 62 -3.84 4.50 6.61
N ASP A 63 -5.03 4.43 7.18
CA ASP A 63 -5.94 3.32 6.94
C ASP A 63 -6.68 3.51 5.62
N SER A 64 -6.10 2.98 4.53
CA SER A 64 -6.68 3.09 3.20
C SER A 64 -6.72 1.72 2.52
N PRO A 65 -7.91 1.26 2.09
CA PRO A 65 -8.03 0.11 1.22
C PRO A 65 -7.35 0.38 -0.12
N LEU A 66 -6.56 -0.58 -0.59
CA LEU A 66 -5.83 -0.41 -1.84
C LEU A 66 -6.75 -0.70 -3.02
N SER A 67 -7.01 0.34 -3.82
CA SER A 67 -7.60 0.17 -5.15
C SER A 67 -6.64 -0.60 -6.08
N ILE A 68 -7.19 -1.42 -6.96
CA ILE A 68 -6.40 -2.16 -7.95
C ILE A 68 -5.59 -1.22 -8.90
N LYS A 69 -5.92 0.08 -8.96
CA LYS A 69 -5.16 1.13 -9.67
C LYS A 69 -3.72 1.27 -9.16
N HIS A 70 -3.45 0.77 -7.96
CA HIS A 70 -2.12 0.82 -7.37
C HIS A 70 -1.19 -0.30 -7.85
N PHE A 71 -1.69 -1.28 -8.60
CA PHE A 71 -0.97 -2.49 -9.00
C PHE A 71 -0.63 -2.49 -10.49
N LYS A 72 0.32 -3.36 -10.89
CA LYS A 72 0.86 -3.41 -12.26
C LYS A 72 -0.09 -4.10 -13.24
N LYS A 73 -0.31 -3.45 -14.39
CA LYS A 73 -1.03 -4.05 -15.53
C LYS A 73 -0.37 -5.37 -15.94
N SER A 74 -1.19 -6.36 -16.31
CA SER A 74 -0.67 -7.63 -16.82
C SER A 74 -0.20 -7.47 -18.27
N ASN A 75 0.68 -8.37 -18.71
CA ASN A 75 1.06 -8.50 -20.11
C ASN A 75 0.03 -9.30 -20.94
N HIS A 76 -1.04 -9.80 -20.33
CA HIS A 76 -2.08 -10.53 -21.06
C HIS A 76 -2.93 -9.57 -21.89
N LYS A 77 -3.01 -9.87 -23.18
CA LYS A 77 -3.75 -9.10 -24.16
C LYS A 77 -4.73 -9.98 -24.92
N GLN A 78 -5.86 -9.43 -25.29
CA GLN A 78 -6.76 -9.97 -26.30
C GLN A 78 -6.76 -8.97 -27.46
N GLY A 79 -6.10 -9.33 -28.56
CA GLY A 79 -5.73 -8.38 -29.61
C GLY A 79 -4.83 -7.25 -29.08
N LYS A 80 -5.20 -5.98 -29.35
CA LYS A 80 -4.45 -4.80 -28.88
C LYS A 80 -4.79 -4.38 -27.44
N LYS A 81 -5.75 -5.02 -26.77
CA LYS A 81 -6.27 -4.61 -25.45
C LYS A 81 -5.68 -5.45 -24.32
N ILE A 82 -5.19 -4.80 -23.26
CA ILE A 82 -4.78 -5.47 -22.01
C ILE A 82 -6.04 -5.93 -21.27
N ILE A 83 -6.12 -7.22 -20.91
CA ILE A 83 -7.32 -7.85 -20.33
C ILE A 83 -7.19 -8.20 -18.84
N GLY A 84 -6.06 -7.85 -18.22
CA GLY A 84 -5.70 -8.29 -16.87
C GLY A 84 -4.84 -7.28 -16.10
N VAL A 85 -4.91 -7.32 -14.77
CA VAL A 85 -3.90 -6.78 -13.85
C VAL A 85 -3.36 -7.96 -13.04
N LYS A 86 -2.04 -8.05 -12.90
CA LYS A 86 -1.41 -9.04 -12.03
C LYS A 86 -1.29 -8.42 -10.64
N LEU A 87 -1.83 -9.14 -9.65
CA LEU A 87 -1.78 -8.73 -8.26
C LEU A 87 -0.95 -9.74 -7.50
N LYS A 88 0.03 -9.25 -6.74
CA LYS A 88 0.63 -10.03 -5.66
C LYS A 88 -0.02 -9.56 -4.37
N LEU A 89 -0.75 -10.47 -3.72
CA LEU A 89 -1.35 -10.22 -2.41
C LEU A 89 -0.44 -10.71 -1.27
N ASN A 90 0.47 -11.64 -1.59
CA ASN A 90 1.62 -12.01 -0.79
C ASN A 90 2.71 -12.60 -1.73
N LYS A 91 3.85 -13.01 -1.17
CA LYS A 91 4.96 -13.60 -1.94
C LYS A 91 4.57 -14.81 -2.80
N ASN A 92 3.53 -15.55 -2.40
CA ASN A 92 3.18 -16.85 -2.97
C ASN A 92 1.85 -16.86 -3.74
N THR A 93 1.06 -15.79 -3.69
CA THR A 93 -0.21 -15.69 -4.41
C THR A 93 -0.15 -14.61 -5.47
N GLN A 94 -0.23 -15.06 -6.72
CA GLN A 94 -0.49 -14.20 -7.85
C GLN A 94 -1.95 -14.35 -8.25
N VAL A 95 -2.74 -13.30 -8.03
CA VAL A 95 -4.13 -13.25 -8.49
C VAL A 95 -4.17 -12.50 -9.81
N LEU A 96 -4.66 -13.17 -10.85
CA LEU A 96 -5.01 -12.55 -12.12
C LEU A 96 -6.50 -12.23 -12.09
N LEU A 97 -6.85 -10.94 -12.05
CA LEU A 97 -8.24 -10.54 -12.23
C LEU A 97 -8.52 -10.42 -13.73
N LYS A 98 -9.15 -11.44 -14.33
CA LYS A 98 -9.57 -11.43 -15.74
C LYS A 98 -10.87 -10.64 -15.93
N GLY A 99 -10.99 -9.90 -17.03
CA GLY A 99 -12.20 -9.16 -17.40
C GLY A 99 -12.61 -8.04 -16.42
N HIS A 100 -11.73 -7.68 -15.48
CA HIS A 100 -12.02 -6.67 -14.46
C HIS A 100 -11.81 -5.21 -14.94
N PHE A 101 -11.85 -4.97 -16.26
CA PHE A 101 -11.47 -3.68 -16.85
C PHE A 101 -12.42 -3.24 -17.94
N ILE A 102 -12.91 -2.01 -17.83
CA ILE A 102 -13.34 -1.21 -18.98
C ILE A 102 -12.16 -0.35 -19.40
N ALA A 103 -11.61 -0.60 -20.58
CA ALA A 103 -10.63 0.30 -21.18
C ALA A 103 -11.34 1.57 -21.69
N ARG A 104 -10.88 2.76 -21.28
CA ARG A 104 -11.29 4.03 -21.89
C ARG A 104 -10.13 4.64 -22.69
N ASN A 105 -10.50 5.32 -23.78
CA ASN A 105 -9.63 5.79 -24.87
C ASN A 105 -8.45 6.69 -24.41
N LYS A 106 -7.36 6.66 -25.18
CA LYS A 106 -6.07 7.33 -24.93
C LYS A 106 -6.19 8.86 -24.76
N ASP A 107 -7.17 9.48 -25.42
CA ASP A 107 -7.26 10.95 -25.54
C ASP A 107 -7.74 11.67 -24.25
N ARG A 108 -8.19 10.93 -23.22
CA ARG A 108 -8.70 11.49 -21.95
C ARG A 108 -7.99 10.98 -20.70
N GLY A 109 -6.71 10.60 -20.80
CA GLY A 109 -5.91 10.21 -19.64
C GLY A 109 -6.30 8.86 -19.05
N GLY A 110 -6.31 7.81 -19.89
CA GLY A 110 -6.86 6.49 -19.61
C GLY A 110 -6.47 5.88 -18.24
N GLU A 111 -7.43 5.86 -17.33
CA GLU A 111 -7.38 5.03 -16.12
C GLU A 111 -8.27 3.81 -16.28
N PHE A 112 -7.63 2.64 -16.18
CA PHE A 112 -8.29 1.35 -16.05
C PHE A 112 -8.94 1.29 -14.66
N VAL A 113 -9.74 0.23 -14.43
CA VAL A 113 -10.28 -0.24 -13.13
C VAL A 113 -11.76 0.04 -12.94
N ALA A 114 -12.58 -0.88 -13.44
CA ALA A 114 -13.99 -0.99 -13.12
C ALA A 114 -14.50 -2.28 -13.76
N ILE A 115 -15.24 -3.09 -13.01
CA ILE A 115 -16.03 -4.18 -13.59
C ILE A 115 -17.44 -3.69 -13.82
N ARG A 116 -18.09 -4.16 -14.88
CA ARG A 116 -19.54 -3.98 -14.98
C ARG A 116 -20.20 -4.86 -13.92
N GLU A 117 -21.22 -4.34 -13.26
CA GLU A 117 -21.99 -5.09 -12.27
C GLU A 117 -22.55 -6.40 -12.83
N ASN A 118 -22.95 -6.41 -14.10
CA ASN A 118 -23.48 -7.55 -14.84
C ASN A 118 -22.41 -8.36 -15.62
N SER A 119 -21.13 -8.25 -15.25
CA SER A 119 -20.08 -9.05 -15.88
C SER A 119 -20.29 -10.54 -15.66
N LYS A 120 -20.04 -11.37 -16.68
CA LYS A 120 -20.02 -12.84 -16.56
C LYS A 120 -18.82 -13.36 -15.76
N GLU A 121 -17.82 -12.50 -15.53
CA GLU A 121 -16.62 -12.83 -14.76
C GLU A 121 -16.89 -12.74 -13.25
N GLY A 122 -16.57 -13.80 -12.51
CA GLY A 122 -16.79 -13.87 -11.07
C GLY A 122 -15.99 -12.83 -10.28
N LYS A 123 -16.63 -12.29 -9.22
CA LYS A 123 -15.97 -11.40 -8.24
C LYS A 123 -14.95 -12.21 -7.43
N ASN A 124 -13.75 -11.67 -7.24
CA ASN A 124 -12.71 -12.33 -6.47
C ASN A 124 -12.93 -12.16 -4.97
N ALA A 125 -12.84 -13.26 -4.21
CA ALA A 125 -13.10 -13.28 -2.77
C ALA A 125 -12.16 -12.41 -1.92
N ASN A 126 -10.99 -12.04 -2.44
CA ASN A 126 -10.02 -11.19 -1.73
C ASN A 126 -10.32 -9.69 -1.84
N PHE A 127 -11.37 -9.30 -2.58
CA PHE A 127 -11.72 -7.91 -2.84
C PHE A 127 -13.14 -7.58 -2.37
N ASN A 128 -13.27 -6.37 -1.83
CA ASN A 128 -14.55 -5.71 -1.69
C ASN A 128 -14.81 -4.88 -2.95
N TYR A 129 -16.07 -4.71 -3.33
CA TYR A 129 -16.44 -4.02 -4.56
C TYR A 129 -17.30 -2.81 -4.23
N LYS A 130 -16.81 -1.62 -4.55
CA LYS A 130 -17.54 -0.36 -4.33
C LYS A 130 -18.16 0.11 -5.64
N ALA A 131 -19.47 0.37 -5.64
CA ALA A 131 -20.16 0.92 -6.80
C ALA A 131 -19.76 2.37 -7.09
N SER A 132 -19.65 2.70 -8.38
CA SER A 132 -19.49 4.06 -8.86
C SER A 132 -20.78 4.85 -8.63
N ALA A 133 -20.63 6.13 -8.27
CA ALA A 133 -21.76 7.05 -8.24
C ALA A 133 -22.34 7.28 -9.66
N LYS A 134 -21.49 7.16 -10.69
CA LYS A 134 -21.88 7.32 -12.09
C LYS A 134 -22.48 6.02 -12.63
N THR A 135 -23.60 6.12 -13.35
CA THR A 135 -24.20 5.05 -14.14
C THR A 135 -23.76 5.17 -15.59
N TYR A 136 -23.73 4.06 -16.31
CA TYR A 136 -23.32 4.00 -17.71
C TYR A 136 -24.36 3.25 -18.53
N PRO A 137 -24.71 3.74 -19.73
CA PRO A 137 -25.63 3.04 -20.61
C PRO A 137 -25.04 1.71 -21.07
N SER A 138 -25.88 0.68 -21.10
CA SER A 138 -25.61 -0.64 -21.66
C SER A 138 -26.76 -1.12 -22.52
N TYR A 139 -26.52 -2.23 -23.21
CA TYR A 139 -27.52 -2.89 -24.04
C TYR A 139 -28.77 -3.35 -23.26
N SER A 140 -28.68 -3.46 -21.94
CA SER A 140 -29.75 -3.92 -21.05
C SER A 140 -30.23 -2.83 -20.07
N GLY A 141 -29.97 -1.55 -20.36
CA GLY A 141 -30.35 -0.42 -19.50
C GLY A 141 -29.14 0.35 -18.93
N TYR A 142 -29.13 0.62 -17.63
CA TYR A 142 -28.03 1.33 -16.95
C TYR A 142 -27.25 0.39 -16.04
N THR A 143 -25.92 0.47 -16.07
CA THR A 143 -25.04 -0.33 -15.20
C THR A 143 -24.18 0.57 -14.35
N LYS A 144 -23.94 0.17 -13.10
CA LYS A 144 -22.89 0.76 -12.28
C LYS A 144 -21.57 0.03 -12.52
N LEU A 145 -20.48 0.79 -12.37
CA LEU A 145 -19.14 0.25 -12.35
C LEU A 145 -18.77 -0.12 -10.92
N LEU A 146 -18.19 -1.30 -10.74
CA LEU A 146 -17.69 -1.71 -9.43
C LEU A 146 -16.17 -1.59 -9.41
N TYR A 147 -15.65 -0.90 -8.39
CA TYR A 147 -14.23 -0.74 -8.14
C TYR A 147 -13.76 -1.79 -7.13
N PRO A 148 -12.85 -2.71 -7.53
CA PRO A 148 -12.25 -3.64 -6.59
C PRO A 148 -11.29 -2.91 -5.64
N LEU A 149 -11.53 -3.12 -4.35
CA LEU A 149 -10.73 -2.66 -3.21
C LEU A 149 -10.21 -3.87 -2.46
N SER A 150 -8.92 -3.90 -2.14
CA SER A 150 -8.35 -4.95 -1.30
C SER A 150 -9.10 -5.03 0.03
N LYS A 151 -9.45 -6.26 0.47
CA LYS A 151 -10.01 -6.48 1.81
C LYS A 151 -9.03 -6.09 2.92
N LYS A 152 -7.73 -6.34 2.71
CA LYS A 152 -6.68 -5.91 3.63
C LYS A 152 -6.25 -4.48 3.32
N SER A 153 -6.34 -3.59 4.29
CA SER A 153 -5.84 -2.22 4.14
C SER A 153 -4.31 -2.17 4.28
N ILE A 154 -3.70 -1.09 3.78
CA ILE A 154 -2.26 -0.90 3.95
C ILE A 154 -1.86 -0.79 5.43
N LEU A 155 -2.72 -0.25 6.29
CA LEU A 155 -2.49 -0.18 7.73
C LEU A 155 -2.42 -1.59 8.34
N GLN A 156 -3.36 -2.47 8.00
CA GLN A 156 -3.38 -3.83 8.50
C GLN A 156 -2.10 -4.60 8.10
N VAL A 157 -1.68 -4.46 6.84
CA VAL A 157 -0.44 -5.08 6.35
C VAL A 157 0.79 -4.46 7.04
N ALA A 158 0.84 -3.14 7.19
CA ALA A 158 1.96 -2.48 7.86
C ALA A 158 2.07 -2.90 9.33
N LYS A 159 0.94 -3.01 10.05
CA LYS A 159 0.89 -3.49 11.44
C LYS A 159 1.43 -4.91 11.58
N SER A 160 0.98 -5.84 10.72
CA SER A 160 1.47 -7.22 10.79
C SER A 160 2.97 -7.35 10.51
N LYS A 161 3.56 -6.43 9.72
CA LYS A 161 5.01 -6.41 9.50
C LYS A 161 5.78 -5.72 10.63
N SER A 162 5.16 -4.78 11.36
CA SER A 162 5.78 -4.11 12.52
C SER A 162 6.12 -5.08 13.64
N GLU A 163 5.32 -6.11 13.87
CA GLU A 163 5.57 -7.11 14.93
C GLU A 163 6.93 -7.81 14.73
N ALA A 164 7.27 -8.15 13.49
CA ALA A 164 8.57 -8.72 13.14
C ALA A 164 9.73 -7.72 13.33
N LEU A 165 9.46 -6.42 13.23
CA LEU A 165 10.45 -5.35 13.35
C LEU A 165 10.70 -4.91 14.81
N HIS A 166 9.85 -5.27 15.77
CA HIS A 166 10.04 -4.90 17.17
C HIS A 166 11.33 -5.48 17.78
N LYS A 167 11.68 -6.73 17.44
CA LYS A 167 12.96 -7.33 17.89
C LYS A 167 14.15 -6.59 17.28
N ARG A 168 14.07 -6.33 15.97
CA ARG A 168 15.07 -5.59 15.19
C ARG A 168 15.29 -4.16 15.69
N ALA A 169 14.23 -3.50 16.18
CA ALA A 169 14.29 -2.12 16.67
C ALA A 169 15.27 -1.97 17.84
N LYS A 170 15.25 -2.91 18.79
CA LYS A 170 16.16 -2.89 19.95
C LYS A 170 17.62 -3.08 19.52
N GLU A 171 17.87 -4.00 18.60
CA GLU A 171 19.21 -4.28 18.06
C GLU A 171 19.79 -3.06 17.35
N ILE A 172 19.00 -2.42 16.48
CA ILE A 172 19.44 -1.22 15.73
C ILE A 172 19.70 -0.06 16.70
N PHE A 173 18.79 0.16 17.66
CA PHE A 173 18.94 1.25 18.61
C PHE A 173 20.17 1.09 19.51
N SER A 174 20.44 -0.13 19.98
CA SER A 174 21.62 -0.41 20.82
C SER A 174 22.92 -0.16 20.04
N LYS A 175 23.00 -0.62 18.78
CA LYS A 175 24.14 -0.32 17.89
C LYS A 175 24.35 1.17 17.63
N GLU A 176 23.27 1.95 17.55
CA GLU A 176 23.36 3.39 17.35
C GLU A 176 23.71 4.16 18.63
N LEU A 177 23.54 3.55 19.82
CA LEU A 177 23.94 4.11 21.10
C LEU A 177 25.41 3.86 21.45
N GLU A 178 26.01 2.79 20.94
CA GLU A 178 27.40 2.38 21.18
C GLU A 178 28.44 3.14 20.31
N LEU A 179 27.98 4.07 19.46
CA LEU A 179 28.78 4.95 18.57
C LEU A 179 28.58 6.42 18.92
#